data_AF-A0A3A5AYB3-F1
#
_entry.id   AF-A0A3A5AYB3-F1
#
_cell.length_a   1.000
_cell.length_b   1.000
_cell.length_c   1.000
_cell.angle_alpha   90.00
_cell.angle_beta   90.00
_cell.angle_gamma   90.00
#
_symmetry.space_group_name_H-M   'P 1'
#
loop_
_entity.id
_entity.type
_entity.pdbx_description
1 polymer ?
#
loop_
_entity_poly.entity_id
_entity_poly.type
_entity_poly.pdbx_seq_one_letter_code
_entity_poly.pdbx_strand_id
1 'polypeptide(L)'
;MIFYQKTRLFGFTGFTTAIALILFPAFSYGQNIGGRTVADSATSKIVQKAPPIAPPVVPEGAFAVELVNRLRIGAEFAEEMLSSAGIEPNNGWLSEYPVTPDILLEIENRVIEASKTGRIGLDEQQARSALADLKADLGLNVGGAPPPGSDNRHAKASAPVGVDGLYSENGPPVITYYPPPKPYYDMYAWVPSPFWSDGISFEGFFLLRDFYRLVPFRQQTFVVTNRFFDPVLQKLVVVNPIRRPLERSMFAGQRTGAVSPRIAGSGTSVRTGRLKHPTPFPWRRPGGAH
;
A
#
# COMPACT_ATOMS: atom_id res chain seq x y z
N MET A 1 51.24 -27.74 45.03
CA MET A 1 52.59 -27.17 45.25
C MET A 1 52.76 -26.01 44.27
N ILE A 2 52.77 -24.79 44.82
CA ILE A 2 53.31 -23.52 44.30
C ILE A 2 52.60 -22.82 43.11
N PHE A 3 52.11 -21.63 43.46
CA PHE A 3 51.51 -20.52 42.72
C PHE A 3 52.37 -19.93 41.59
N TYR A 4 51.74 -19.22 40.63
CA TYR A 4 52.13 -17.84 40.31
C TYR A 4 50.98 -17.04 39.65
N GLN A 5 50.58 -15.94 40.32
CA GLN A 5 49.71 -14.88 39.79
C GLN A 5 50.48 -13.97 38.82
N LYS A 6 49.76 -13.32 37.90
CA LYS A 6 50.17 -11.98 37.44
C LYS A 6 48.98 -11.09 37.09
N THR A 7 48.66 -10.24 38.06
CA THR A 7 47.79 -9.06 37.99
C THR A 7 48.48 -7.95 37.18
N ARG A 8 47.74 -7.23 36.34
CA ARG A 8 48.09 -5.86 35.95
C ARG A 8 46.84 -4.96 35.99
N LEU A 9 46.84 -4.09 36.99
CA LEU A 9 46.13 -2.81 37.01
C LEU A 9 46.79 -1.85 36.02
N PHE A 10 45.99 -1.10 35.27
CA PHE A 10 46.28 0.21 34.64
C PHE A 10 44.92 0.68 34.08
N GLY A 11 44.40 1.89 34.25
CA GLY A 11 44.82 3.12 34.91
C GLY A 11 43.67 4.09 34.66
N PHE A 12 43.19 4.75 35.72
CA PHE A 12 42.06 5.68 35.68
C PHE A 12 42.62 7.11 35.51
N THR A 13 42.33 7.74 34.38
CA THR A 13 42.47 9.18 34.10
C THR A 13 41.39 9.46 33.05
N GLY A 14 40.24 10.06 33.34
CA GLY A 14 40.09 11.43 33.83
C GLY A 14 40.31 12.38 32.65
N PHE A 15 39.24 12.90 32.02
CA PHE A 15 39.09 14.32 31.67
C PHE A 15 37.78 14.61 30.88
N THR A 16 37.04 15.59 31.43
CA THR A 16 36.22 16.63 30.77
C THR A 16 35.01 16.27 29.91
N THR A 17 33.86 16.33 30.57
CA THR A 17 32.58 16.85 30.08
C THR A 17 32.75 18.23 29.44
N ALA A 18 32.38 18.37 28.15
CA ALA A 18 32.09 19.66 27.53
C ALA A 18 30.57 19.73 27.30
N ILE A 19 29.89 20.47 28.17
CA ILE A 19 28.47 20.83 28.02
C ILE A 19 28.44 22.05 27.09
N ALA A 20 28.05 21.85 25.84
CA ALA A 20 27.75 22.94 24.91
C ALA A 20 26.37 23.52 25.26
N LEU A 21 26.38 24.67 25.97
CA LEU A 21 25.23 25.52 26.21
C LEU A 21 24.87 26.23 24.90
N ILE A 22 23.87 25.70 24.18
CA ILE A 22 23.27 26.40 23.05
C ILE A 22 22.30 27.46 23.60
N LEU A 23 22.73 28.72 23.52
CA LEU A 23 21.92 29.92 23.71
C LEU A 23 20.87 29.98 22.59
N PHE A 24 19.61 29.72 22.92
CA PHE A 24 18.49 30.08 22.06
C PHE A 24 18.10 31.55 22.31
N PRO A 25 18.01 32.39 21.27
CA PRO A 25 17.47 33.73 21.39
C PRO A 25 15.96 33.66 21.71
N ALA A 26 15.58 34.21 22.85
CA ALA A 26 14.20 34.47 23.19
C ALA A 26 13.63 35.53 22.23
N PHE A 27 12.82 35.10 21.26
CA PHE A 27 11.92 36.01 20.57
C PHE A 27 10.78 36.40 21.53
N SER A 28 10.90 37.59 22.09
CA SER A 28 9.77 38.31 22.68
C SER A 28 8.77 38.64 21.58
N TYR A 29 7.67 37.89 21.51
CA TYR A 29 6.44 38.39 20.93
C TYR A 29 5.54 38.88 22.06
N GLY A 30 5.30 40.20 22.03
CA GLY A 30 4.52 40.91 23.03
C GLY A 30 3.11 40.36 23.16
N GLN A 31 2.66 40.28 24.42
CA GLN A 31 1.26 40.25 24.78
C GLN A 31 0.58 41.50 24.21
N ASN A 32 -0.37 41.31 23.29
CA ASN A 32 -1.39 42.31 23.03
C ASN A 32 -2.67 41.87 23.76
N ILE A 33 -2.87 42.46 24.94
CA ILE A 33 -4.11 42.39 25.70
C ILE A 33 -5.09 43.33 25.02
N GLY A 34 -5.98 42.77 24.20
CA GLY A 34 -7.01 43.53 23.50
C GLY A 34 -8.29 42.72 23.37
N GLY A 35 -9.31 43.11 24.14
CA GLY A 35 -10.72 42.96 23.78
C GLY A 35 -11.26 41.55 23.55
N ARG A 36 -11.69 40.88 24.63
CA ARG A 36 -12.58 39.73 24.56
C ARG A 36 -13.97 40.21 24.13
N THR A 37 -14.24 40.18 22.82
CA THR A 37 -15.60 40.23 22.28
C THR A 37 -16.00 38.81 21.87
N VAL A 38 -17.21 38.43 22.26
CA VAL A 38 -17.82 37.13 22.00
C VAL A 38 -18.31 37.14 20.55
N ALA A 39 -17.55 36.55 19.64
CA ALA A 39 -18.01 36.17 18.31
C ALA A 39 -17.03 35.18 17.68
N ASP A 40 -17.57 34.31 16.83
CA ASP A 40 -16.86 33.43 15.92
C ASP A 40 -16.21 32.18 16.52
N SER A 41 -17.07 31.33 17.08
CA SER A 41 -16.96 29.89 16.82
C SER A 41 -17.08 29.63 15.31
N ALA A 42 -16.00 29.87 14.58
CA ALA A 42 -15.86 29.40 13.21
C ALA A 42 -15.70 27.88 13.28
N THR A 43 -16.81 27.17 13.06
CA THR A 43 -16.83 25.78 12.67
C THR A 43 -15.96 25.66 11.41
N SER A 44 -14.70 25.23 11.58
CA SER A 44 -13.85 24.80 10.47
C SER A 44 -14.55 23.61 9.82
N LYS A 45 -15.34 23.91 8.80
CA LYS A 45 -15.89 22.92 7.88
C LYS A 45 -14.68 22.41 7.10
N ILE A 46 -14.00 21.38 7.62
CA ILE A 46 -12.97 20.66 6.88
C ILE A 46 -13.64 20.22 5.58
N VAL A 47 -13.29 20.87 4.47
CA VAL A 47 -13.77 20.47 3.15
C VAL A 47 -13.07 19.15 2.87
N GLN A 48 -13.77 18.07 3.19
CA GLN A 48 -13.33 16.71 2.95
C GLN A 48 -13.10 16.54 1.43
N LYS A 49 -11.82 16.46 1.03
CA LYS A 49 -11.46 16.23 -0.37
C LYS A 49 -11.83 14.79 -0.70
N ALA A 50 -12.68 14.61 -1.70
CA ALA A 50 -13.06 13.28 -2.15
C ALA A 50 -11.81 12.49 -2.61
N PRO A 51 -11.76 11.16 -2.39
CA PRO A 51 -10.72 10.32 -2.95
C PRO A 51 -10.56 10.50 -4.45
N PRO A 52 -9.36 10.29 -5.00
CA PRO A 52 -9.14 10.33 -6.44
C PRO A 52 -9.95 9.23 -7.14
N ILE A 53 -10.39 9.50 -8.38
CA ILE A 53 -11.11 8.51 -9.21
C ILE A 53 -10.23 7.28 -9.45
N ALA A 54 -8.95 7.50 -9.74
CA ALA A 54 -7.94 6.48 -9.89
C ALA A 54 -6.98 6.56 -8.70
N PRO A 55 -7.14 5.72 -7.65
CA PRO A 55 -6.16 5.64 -6.57
C PRO A 55 -4.79 5.19 -7.11
N PRO A 56 -3.69 5.52 -6.41
CA PRO A 56 -2.38 4.98 -6.73
C PRO A 56 -2.42 3.45 -6.84
N VAL A 57 -1.81 2.92 -7.89
CA VAL A 57 -1.67 1.47 -8.06
C VAL A 57 -0.35 1.06 -7.44
N VAL A 58 -0.38 0.15 -6.48
CA VAL A 58 0.83 -0.39 -5.85
C VAL A 58 0.82 -1.91 -6.04
N PRO A 59 1.87 -2.53 -6.61
CA PRO A 59 1.98 -3.99 -6.64
C PRO A 59 2.10 -4.57 -5.22
N GLU A 60 1.46 -5.70 -4.94
CA GLU A 60 1.51 -6.35 -3.62
C GLU A 60 2.94 -6.68 -3.20
N GLY A 61 3.81 -7.11 -4.12
CA GLY A 61 5.19 -7.45 -3.78
C GLY A 61 6.01 -6.22 -3.38
N ALA A 62 5.76 -5.08 -4.03
CA ALA A 62 6.38 -3.81 -3.65
C ALA A 62 5.86 -3.32 -2.29
N PHE A 63 4.55 -3.49 -2.06
CA PHE A 63 3.94 -3.18 -0.76
C PHE A 63 4.50 -4.07 0.36
N ALA A 64 4.67 -5.37 0.12
CA ALA A 64 5.26 -6.31 1.06
C ALA A 64 6.68 -5.89 1.48
N VAL A 65 7.51 -5.46 0.53
CA VAL A 65 8.87 -4.94 0.81
C VAL A 65 8.82 -3.72 1.72
N GLU A 66 7.94 -2.76 1.46
CA GLU A 66 7.81 -1.58 2.33
C GLU A 66 7.24 -1.95 3.71
N LEU A 67 6.31 -2.91 3.76
CA LEU A 67 5.70 -3.36 5.01
C LEU A 67 6.70 -4.05 5.93
N VAL A 68 7.55 -4.95 5.43
CA VAL A 68 8.57 -5.58 6.29
C VAL A 68 9.57 -4.58 6.86
N ASN A 69 9.90 -3.54 6.10
CA ASN A 69 10.76 -2.46 6.56
C ASN A 69 10.10 -1.67 7.70
N ARG A 70 8.80 -1.39 7.59
CA ARG A 70 8.01 -0.69 8.62
C ARG A 70 7.85 -1.51 9.88
N LEU A 71 7.60 -2.81 9.73
CA LEU A 71 7.42 -3.74 10.85
C LEU A 71 8.73 -4.24 11.45
N ARG A 72 9.88 -3.91 10.84
CA ARG A 72 11.23 -4.30 11.28
C ARG A 72 11.43 -5.82 11.35
N ILE A 73 10.83 -6.55 10.41
CA ILE A 73 10.88 -8.03 10.36
C ILE A 73 12.12 -8.52 9.57
N GLY A 74 12.64 -7.71 8.64
CA GLY A 74 13.78 -8.03 7.77
C GLY A 74 13.46 -7.78 6.30
N ALA A 75 14.46 -7.53 5.45
CA ALA A 75 14.24 -7.04 4.08
C ALA A 75 14.31 -8.12 2.97
N GLU A 76 14.90 -9.28 3.26
CA GLU A 76 15.04 -10.35 2.27
C GLU A 76 13.78 -11.20 2.20
N PHE A 77 13.33 -11.55 0.98
CA PHE A 77 12.11 -12.33 0.73
C PHE A 77 10.88 -11.82 1.50
N ALA A 78 10.56 -10.53 1.33
CA ALA A 78 9.55 -9.82 2.11
C ALA A 78 8.21 -10.58 2.25
N GLU A 79 7.69 -11.15 1.16
CA GLU A 79 6.45 -11.94 1.16
C GLU A 79 6.54 -13.18 2.07
N GLU A 80 7.66 -13.91 2.00
CA GLU A 80 7.91 -15.10 2.84
C GLU A 80 8.06 -14.72 4.32
N MET A 81 8.76 -13.62 4.61
CA MET A 81 8.92 -13.12 5.97
C MET A 81 7.57 -12.71 6.58
N LEU A 82 6.72 -12.00 5.81
CA LEU A 82 5.38 -11.64 6.25
C LEU A 82 4.52 -12.88 6.46
N SER A 83 4.50 -13.83 5.51
CA SER A 83 3.78 -15.09 5.65
C SER A 83 4.24 -15.88 6.88
N SER A 84 5.55 -15.92 7.18
CA SER A 84 6.08 -16.58 8.38
C SER A 84 5.61 -15.94 9.68
N ALA A 85 5.36 -14.62 9.68
CA ALA A 85 4.75 -13.88 10.77
C ALA A 85 3.21 -14.02 10.82
N GLY A 86 2.61 -14.79 9.89
CA GLY A 86 1.16 -14.93 9.73
C GLY A 86 0.49 -13.70 9.10
N ILE A 87 1.27 -12.86 8.41
CA ILE A 87 0.83 -11.66 7.69
C ILE A 87 0.76 -11.98 6.21
N GLU A 88 -0.37 -12.52 5.77
CA GLU A 88 -0.61 -12.81 4.36
C GLU A 88 -2.09 -12.61 4.01
N PRO A 89 -2.39 -12.17 2.77
CA PRO A 89 -3.74 -12.24 2.23
C PRO A 89 -4.23 -13.70 2.22
N ASN A 90 -5.55 -13.91 2.27
CA ASN A 90 -6.14 -15.25 2.31
C ASN A 90 -5.78 -16.14 1.10
N ASN A 91 -5.42 -15.51 -0.02
CA ASN A 91 -5.03 -16.18 -1.26
C ASN A 91 -3.51 -16.20 -1.47
N GLY A 92 -2.72 -15.77 -0.48
CA GLY A 92 -1.28 -15.57 -0.57
C GLY A 92 -0.89 -14.25 -1.25
N TRP A 93 0.40 -13.95 -1.21
CA TRP A 93 0.99 -12.80 -1.89
C TRP A 93 1.03 -13.02 -3.41
N LEU A 94 0.56 -12.05 -4.18
CA LEU A 94 0.66 -12.04 -5.64
C LEU A 94 1.44 -10.81 -6.09
N SER A 95 2.76 -10.92 -6.23
CA SER A 95 3.67 -9.77 -6.35
C SER A 95 3.28 -8.73 -7.42
N GLU A 96 2.76 -9.20 -8.55
CA GLU A 96 2.37 -8.38 -9.71
C GLU A 96 0.89 -7.96 -9.68
N TYR A 97 0.13 -8.33 -8.65
CA TYR A 97 -1.26 -7.92 -8.52
C TYR A 97 -1.35 -6.59 -7.75
N PRO A 98 -2.33 -5.73 -8.02
CA PRO A 98 -2.47 -4.48 -7.30
C PRO A 98 -2.98 -4.72 -5.87
N VAL A 99 -2.46 -3.95 -4.93
CA VAL A 99 -3.02 -3.82 -3.58
C VAL A 99 -4.39 -3.17 -3.68
N THR A 100 -5.44 -3.94 -3.42
CA THR A 100 -6.83 -3.50 -3.44
C THR A 100 -7.36 -3.22 -2.03
N PRO A 101 -8.48 -2.49 -1.87
CA PRO A 101 -9.04 -2.18 -0.56
C PRO A 101 -9.29 -3.40 0.34
N ASP A 102 -9.88 -4.48 -0.20
CA ASP A 102 -10.08 -5.75 0.50
C ASP A 102 -8.75 -6.36 1.00
N ILE A 103 -7.71 -6.37 0.17
CA ILE A 103 -6.38 -6.87 0.55
C ILE A 103 -5.78 -6.03 1.68
N LEU A 104 -5.92 -4.70 1.64
CA LEU A 104 -5.46 -3.82 2.72
C LEU A 104 -6.16 -4.11 4.04
N LEU A 105 -7.48 -4.34 4.01
CA LEU A 105 -8.25 -4.69 5.21
C LEU A 105 -7.83 -6.06 5.77
N GLU A 106 -7.57 -7.04 4.90
CA GLU A 106 -7.03 -8.33 5.32
C GLU A 106 -5.66 -8.17 5.99
N ILE A 107 -4.72 -7.48 5.34
CA ILE A 107 -3.38 -7.24 5.86
C ILE A 107 -3.44 -6.50 7.19
N GLU A 108 -4.28 -5.48 7.33
CA GLU A 108 -4.45 -4.74 8.59
C GLU A 108 -4.82 -5.66 9.74
N ASN A 109 -5.83 -6.51 9.55
CA ASN A 109 -6.23 -7.50 10.55
C ASN A 109 -5.09 -8.46 10.88
N ARG A 110 -4.35 -8.94 9.87
CA ARG A 110 -3.23 -9.87 10.07
C ARG A 110 -2.06 -9.25 10.82
N VAL A 111 -1.73 -7.99 10.54
CA VAL A 111 -0.68 -7.23 11.25
C VAL A 111 -1.04 -7.07 12.73
N ILE A 112 -2.30 -6.73 13.02
CA ILE A 112 -2.80 -6.61 14.40
C ILE A 112 -2.71 -7.96 15.13
N GLU A 113 -3.17 -9.05 14.50
CA GLU A 113 -3.11 -10.37 15.10
C GLU A 113 -1.67 -10.88 15.28
N ALA A 114 -0.77 -10.60 14.33
CA ALA A 114 0.65 -10.91 14.46
C ALA A 114 1.29 -10.17 15.64
N SER A 115 0.90 -8.91 15.88
CA SER A 115 1.32 -8.14 17.04
C SER A 115 0.81 -8.74 18.34
N LYS A 116 -0.50 -9.00 18.46
CA LYS A 116 -1.11 -9.60 19.66
C LYS A 116 -0.52 -10.96 20.03
N THR A 117 -0.14 -11.74 19.02
CA THR A 117 0.46 -13.07 19.20
C THR A 117 1.99 -13.04 19.37
N GLY A 118 2.60 -11.85 19.36
CA GLY A 118 4.05 -11.69 19.54
C GLY A 118 4.89 -12.21 18.36
N ARG A 119 4.28 -12.38 17.17
CA ARG A 119 4.99 -12.80 15.95
C ARG A 119 5.79 -11.67 15.31
N ILE A 120 5.48 -10.43 15.67
CA ILE A 120 6.27 -9.24 15.33
C ILE A 120 6.66 -8.50 16.60
N GLY A 121 7.80 -7.80 16.58
CA GLY A 121 8.35 -7.11 17.76
C GLY A 121 7.66 -5.79 18.11
N LEU A 122 6.56 -5.44 17.44
CA LEU A 122 5.79 -4.22 17.68
C LEU A 122 4.54 -4.53 18.50
N ASP A 123 4.19 -3.65 19.43
CA ASP A 123 2.89 -3.69 20.10
C ASP A 123 1.76 -3.30 19.13
N GLU A 124 0.50 -3.51 19.54
CA GLU A 124 -0.65 -3.33 18.65
C GLU A 124 -0.74 -1.89 18.13
N GLN A 125 -0.44 -0.90 18.96
CA GLN A 125 -0.53 0.51 18.60
C GLN A 125 0.59 0.89 17.63
N GLN A 126 1.81 0.41 17.88
CA GLN A 126 2.96 0.59 17.00
C GLN A 126 2.72 -0.08 15.64
N ALA A 127 2.17 -1.29 15.62
CA ALA A 127 1.87 -2.03 14.39
C ALA A 127 0.79 -1.32 13.56
N ARG A 128 -0.28 -0.84 14.20
CA ARG A 128 -1.32 -0.02 13.54
C ARG A 128 -0.74 1.29 12.99
N SER A 129 0.08 1.99 13.77
CA SER A 129 0.72 3.24 13.34
C SER A 129 1.64 3.00 12.15
N ALA A 130 2.49 1.97 12.20
CA ALA A 130 3.42 1.64 11.13
C ALA A 130 2.71 1.34 9.81
N LEU A 131 1.59 0.61 9.86
CA LEU A 131 0.77 0.34 8.68
C LEU A 131 0.00 1.58 8.21
N ALA A 132 -0.53 2.40 9.13
CA ALA A 132 -1.21 3.64 8.77
C ALA A 132 -0.26 4.63 8.08
N ASP A 133 0.96 4.78 8.59
CA ASP A 133 2.00 5.62 8.00
C ASP A 133 2.41 5.10 6.62
N LEU A 134 2.53 3.78 6.45
CA LEU A 134 2.79 3.18 5.14
C LEU A 134 1.65 3.48 4.14
N LYS A 135 0.40 3.28 4.56
CA LYS A 135 -0.78 3.57 3.75
C LYS A 135 -0.80 5.04 3.32
N ALA A 136 -0.54 5.95 4.24
CA ALA A 136 -0.47 7.39 3.96
C ALA A 136 0.65 7.73 2.95
N ASP A 137 1.85 7.19 3.16
CA ASP A 137 3.00 7.42 2.27
C ASP A 137 2.80 6.91 0.85
N LEU A 138 1.99 5.84 0.70
CA LEU A 138 1.63 5.27 -0.59
C LEU A 138 0.35 5.88 -1.20
N GLY A 139 -0.31 6.80 -0.49
CA GLY A 139 -1.60 7.35 -0.90
C GLY A 139 -2.74 6.32 -0.90
N LEU A 140 -2.60 5.24 -0.12
CA LEU A 140 -3.56 4.15 0.05
C LEU A 140 -4.37 4.35 1.33
N ASN A 141 -5.04 5.50 1.45
CA ASN A 141 -5.87 5.86 2.62
C ASN A 141 -7.14 5.02 2.66
N VAL A 142 -7.01 3.72 2.93
CA VAL A 142 -8.09 2.77 3.09
C VAL A 142 -8.15 2.34 4.56
N GLY A 143 -9.34 2.40 5.15
CA GLY A 143 -9.60 1.92 6.51
C GLY A 143 -10.85 1.05 6.56
N GLY A 144 -10.90 0.18 7.58
CA GLY A 144 -12.10 -0.62 7.86
C GLY A 144 -13.28 0.24 8.33
N ALA A 145 -14.47 -0.36 8.39
CA ALA A 145 -15.64 0.33 8.91
C ALA A 145 -15.38 0.90 10.32
N PRO A 146 -15.69 2.19 10.59
CA PRO A 146 -15.64 2.69 11.95
C PRO A 146 -16.64 1.90 12.79
N PRO A 147 -16.37 1.74 14.09
CA PRO A 147 -17.29 1.03 14.97
C PRO A 147 -18.69 1.67 14.92
N PRO A 148 -19.76 0.87 15.01
CA PRO A 148 -21.12 1.38 15.05
C PRO A 148 -21.25 2.37 16.23
N GLY A 149 -21.63 3.62 15.93
CA GLY A 149 -21.72 4.70 16.91
C GLY A 149 -20.75 5.87 16.71
N SER A 150 -19.90 5.86 15.67
CA SER A 150 -19.24 7.11 15.25
C SER A 150 -20.27 8.05 14.63
N ASP A 151 -20.57 9.17 15.31
CA ASP A 151 -21.51 10.24 14.89
C ASP A 151 -21.12 10.98 13.59
N ASN A 152 -20.20 10.43 12.81
CA ASN A 152 -19.81 11.01 11.54
C ASN A 152 -20.91 10.73 10.52
N ARG A 153 -21.60 11.80 10.11
CA ARG A 153 -22.48 11.82 8.94
C ARG A 153 -21.64 11.47 7.72
N HIS A 154 -21.61 10.19 7.41
CA HIS A 154 -20.77 9.69 6.35
C HIS A 154 -21.42 10.01 5.00
N ALA A 155 -20.76 10.85 4.22
CA ALA A 155 -21.19 11.13 2.86
C ALA A 155 -21.13 9.83 2.05
N LYS A 156 -22.23 9.47 1.39
CA LYS A 156 -22.19 8.45 0.35
C LYS A 156 -21.33 8.98 -0.80
N ALA A 157 -20.40 8.19 -1.28
CA ALA A 157 -19.52 8.58 -2.36
C ALA A 157 -20.34 8.91 -3.63
N SER A 158 -20.18 10.14 -4.13
CA SER A 158 -20.61 10.52 -5.48
C SER A 158 -19.38 10.72 -6.35
N ALA A 159 -19.46 10.31 -7.61
CA ALA A 159 -18.35 10.48 -8.54
C ALA A 159 -18.00 11.98 -8.66
N PRO A 160 -16.72 12.36 -8.55
CA PRO A 160 -16.30 13.74 -8.69
C PRO A 160 -16.53 14.23 -10.13
N VAL A 161 -16.57 15.55 -10.32
CA VAL A 161 -16.71 16.14 -11.66
C VAL A 161 -15.50 15.75 -12.52
N GLY A 162 -15.72 15.40 -13.80
CA GLY A 162 -14.64 15.11 -14.75
C GLY A 162 -14.25 13.64 -14.91
N VAL A 163 -15.06 12.70 -14.39
CA VAL A 163 -14.82 11.25 -14.55
C VAL A 163 -14.65 10.86 -16.03
N ASP A 164 -15.50 11.37 -16.93
CA ASP A 164 -15.42 11.04 -18.35
C ASP A 164 -14.11 11.51 -19.02
N GLY A 165 -13.59 12.66 -18.59
CA GLY A 165 -12.33 13.21 -19.08
C GLY A 165 -11.14 12.32 -18.72
N LEU A 166 -11.09 11.86 -17.47
CA LEU A 166 -10.03 10.94 -17.00
C LEU A 166 -9.97 9.67 -17.85
N TYR A 167 -11.11 9.05 -18.14
CA TYR A 167 -11.15 7.80 -18.92
C TYR A 167 -10.75 8.03 -20.38
N SER A 168 -11.07 9.20 -20.94
CA SER A 168 -10.74 9.54 -22.32
C SER A 168 -9.25 9.84 -22.49
N GLU A 169 -8.62 10.48 -21.51
CA GLU A 169 -7.22 10.89 -21.54
C GLU A 169 -6.26 9.77 -21.11
N ASN A 170 -6.58 9.10 -20.00
CA ASN A 170 -5.67 8.14 -19.34
C ASN A 170 -6.08 6.68 -19.57
N GLY A 171 -7.26 6.46 -20.18
CA GLY A 171 -7.86 5.14 -20.30
C GLY A 171 -8.51 4.67 -18.98
N PRO A 172 -9.09 3.46 -18.98
CA PRO A 172 -9.72 2.89 -17.80
C PRO A 172 -8.66 2.60 -16.71
N PRO A 173 -8.80 3.16 -15.49
CA PRO A 173 -7.90 2.85 -14.37
C PRO A 173 -8.00 1.40 -13.92
N VAL A 174 -6.95 0.85 -13.31
CA VAL A 174 -6.99 -0.53 -12.80
C VAL A 174 -8.02 -0.69 -11.69
N ILE A 175 -8.05 0.25 -10.74
CA ILE A 175 -8.99 0.34 -9.62
C ILE A 175 -9.72 1.69 -9.71
N THR A 176 -11.02 1.72 -9.40
CA THR A 176 -11.77 2.96 -9.14
C THR A 176 -12.78 2.73 -8.02
N TYR A 177 -12.95 3.72 -7.15
CA TYR A 177 -13.95 3.67 -6.08
C TYR A 177 -15.33 4.16 -6.53
N TYR A 178 -15.38 4.80 -7.70
CA TYR A 178 -16.60 5.35 -8.28
C TYR A 178 -17.10 4.52 -9.45
N PRO A 179 -18.42 4.48 -9.70
CA PRO A 179 -18.98 3.83 -10.88
C PRO A 179 -18.30 4.32 -12.16
N PRO A 180 -17.78 3.40 -13.01
CA PRO A 180 -17.17 3.78 -14.27
C PRO A 180 -18.23 4.35 -15.22
N PRO A 181 -17.86 5.22 -16.18
CA PRO A 181 -18.78 5.67 -17.21
C PRO A 181 -19.38 4.49 -17.97
N LYS A 182 -20.63 4.63 -18.41
CA LYS A 182 -21.40 3.54 -19.05
C LYS A 182 -20.64 2.76 -20.13
N PRO A 183 -19.87 3.38 -21.05
CA PRO A 183 -19.12 2.64 -22.06
C PRO A 183 -18.04 1.69 -21.51
N TYR A 184 -17.58 1.91 -20.28
CA TYR A 184 -16.52 1.12 -19.63
C TYR A 184 -17.07 0.13 -18.61
N TYR A 185 -18.38 0.16 -18.29
CA TYR A 185 -18.95 -0.59 -17.18
C TYR A 185 -18.67 -2.10 -17.25
N ASP A 186 -18.81 -2.70 -18.43
CA ASP A 186 -18.58 -4.13 -18.66
C ASP A 186 -17.11 -4.56 -18.55
N MET A 187 -16.17 -3.61 -18.61
CA MET A 187 -14.74 -3.88 -18.44
C MET A 187 -14.37 -4.10 -16.98
N TYR A 188 -15.22 -3.70 -16.03
CA TYR A 188 -14.97 -3.80 -14.60
C TYR A 188 -15.75 -4.95 -13.96
N ALA A 189 -15.18 -5.46 -12.89
CA ALA A 189 -15.86 -6.27 -11.89
C ALA A 189 -16.13 -5.39 -10.67
N TRP A 190 -17.37 -5.41 -10.17
CA TRP A 190 -17.69 -4.86 -8.87
C TRP A 190 -17.27 -5.85 -7.78
N VAL A 191 -16.39 -5.41 -6.88
CA VAL A 191 -15.91 -6.19 -5.74
C VAL A 191 -16.54 -5.62 -4.47
N PRO A 192 -17.47 -6.34 -3.83
CA PRO A 192 -18.08 -5.88 -2.57
C PRO A 192 -17.05 -5.94 -1.45
N SER A 193 -16.74 -4.79 -0.87
CA SER A 193 -15.80 -4.66 0.23
C SER A 193 -16.07 -3.32 0.90
N PRO A 194 -16.83 -3.27 1.99
CA PRO A 194 -17.10 -2.00 2.67
C PRO A 194 -15.80 -1.41 3.23
N PHE A 195 -15.40 -0.23 2.77
CA PHE A 195 -14.19 0.45 3.24
C PHE A 195 -14.37 1.97 3.30
N TRP A 196 -13.40 2.62 3.93
CA TRP A 196 -13.34 4.07 4.09
C TRP A 196 -12.15 4.62 3.35
N SER A 197 -12.33 5.72 2.65
CA SER A 197 -11.22 6.46 2.08
C SER A 197 -11.44 7.95 2.18
N ASP A 198 -10.45 8.65 2.74
CA ASP A 198 -10.50 10.08 3.06
C ASP A 198 -11.81 10.48 3.79
N GLY A 199 -12.28 9.59 4.67
CA GLY A 199 -13.50 9.69 5.47
C GLY A 199 -14.83 9.58 4.70
N ILE A 200 -14.79 9.14 3.44
CA ILE A 200 -15.96 8.77 2.63
C ILE A 200 -16.15 7.26 2.70
N SER A 201 -17.39 6.81 2.81
CA SER A 201 -17.74 5.39 2.82
C SER A 201 -17.98 4.86 1.41
N PHE A 202 -17.46 3.67 1.13
CA PHE A 202 -17.69 2.93 -0.09
C PHE A 202 -18.19 1.53 0.23
N GLU A 203 -19.17 1.04 -0.52
CA GLU A 203 -19.73 -0.32 -0.38
C GLU A 203 -18.82 -1.39 -1.04
N GLY A 204 -17.83 -0.94 -1.82
CA GLY A 204 -16.96 -1.75 -2.65
C GLY A 204 -16.19 -0.89 -3.63
N PHE A 205 -15.51 -1.53 -4.56
CA PHE A 205 -14.74 -0.87 -5.61
C PHE A 205 -14.89 -1.61 -6.94
N PHE A 206 -14.53 -0.94 -8.03
CA PHE A 206 -14.46 -1.55 -9.35
C PHE A 206 -13.01 -1.88 -9.68
N LEU A 207 -12.77 -3.12 -10.08
CA LEU A 207 -11.47 -3.60 -10.56
C LEU A 207 -11.57 -4.00 -12.02
N LEU A 208 -10.62 -3.58 -12.85
CA LEU A 208 -10.60 -3.94 -14.26
C LEU A 208 -10.49 -5.47 -14.40
N ARG A 209 -11.33 -6.08 -15.26
CA ARG A 209 -11.39 -7.55 -15.42
C ARG A 209 -10.15 -8.15 -16.08
N ASP A 210 -9.44 -7.35 -16.85
CA ASP A 210 -8.24 -7.74 -17.56
C ASP A 210 -7.30 -6.55 -17.64
N PHE A 211 -6.11 -6.67 -17.07
CA PHE A 211 -5.15 -5.59 -17.07
C PHE A 211 -3.71 -6.07 -17.13
N TYR A 212 -2.92 -5.23 -17.79
CA TYR A 212 -1.47 -5.25 -17.79
C TYR A 212 -1.04 -3.77 -17.84
N ARG A 213 -0.33 -3.32 -16.81
CA ARG A 213 0.12 -1.93 -16.66
C ARG A 213 1.55 -1.90 -16.16
N LEU A 214 2.33 -0.97 -16.70
CA LEU A 214 3.63 -0.62 -16.13
C LEU A 214 3.40 0.51 -15.14
N VAL A 215 3.78 0.29 -13.89
CA VAL A 215 3.56 1.24 -12.81
C VAL A 215 4.92 1.66 -12.25
N PRO A 216 5.26 2.96 -12.31
CA PRO A 216 6.42 3.46 -11.60
C PRO A 216 6.15 3.43 -10.10
N PHE A 217 7.06 2.82 -9.35
CA PHE A 217 7.02 2.77 -7.90
C PHE A 217 8.42 3.05 -7.37
N ARG A 218 8.57 4.16 -6.63
CA ARG A 218 9.88 4.68 -6.20
C ARG A 218 10.79 4.88 -7.42
N GLN A 219 11.95 4.23 -7.46
CA GLN A 219 12.93 4.29 -8.54
C GLN A 219 12.84 3.09 -9.50
N GLN A 220 11.79 2.28 -9.39
CA GLN A 220 11.62 1.04 -10.16
C GLN A 220 10.30 1.06 -10.93
N THR A 221 10.22 0.27 -11.99
CA THR A 221 8.98 0.05 -12.73
C THR A 221 8.54 -1.39 -12.54
N PHE A 222 7.29 -1.57 -12.15
CA PHE A 222 6.68 -2.88 -11.92
C PHE A 222 5.64 -3.17 -12.99
N VAL A 223 5.49 -4.46 -13.30
CA VAL A 223 4.34 -4.96 -14.03
C VAL A 223 3.22 -5.19 -13.03
N VAL A 224 2.05 -4.64 -13.34
CA VAL A 224 0.81 -4.89 -12.60
C VAL A 224 -0.16 -5.60 -13.53
N THR A 225 -0.54 -6.83 -13.19
CA THR A 225 -1.43 -7.67 -14.00
C THR A 225 -2.27 -8.61 -13.15
N ASN A 226 -3.44 -9.01 -13.68
CA ASN A 226 -4.24 -10.09 -13.12
C ASN A 226 -3.94 -11.45 -13.77
N ARG A 227 -2.90 -11.55 -14.60
CA ARG A 227 -2.53 -12.79 -15.29
C ARG A 227 -1.21 -13.29 -14.74
N PHE A 228 -1.20 -14.47 -14.15
CA PHE A 228 -0.02 -15.06 -13.54
C PHE A 228 0.23 -16.46 -14.11
N PHE A 229 1.51 -16.84 -14.19
CA PHE A 229 1.87 -18.20 -14.52
C PHE A 229 1.87 -19.02 -13.23
N ASP A 230 0.99 -20.01 -13.14
CA ASP A 230 1.04 -21.01 -12.09
C ASP A 230 2.11 -22.05 -12.46
N PRO A 231 3.25 -22.12 -11.75
CA PRO A 231 4.30 -23.08 -12.05
C PRO A 231 3.91 -24.54 -11.76
N VAL A 232 2.97 -24.78 -10.83
CA VAL A 232 2.50 -26.12 -10.48
C VAL A 232 1.60 -26.66 -11.60
N LEU A 233 0.66 -25.84 -12.06
CA LEU A 233 -0.24 -26.21 -13.16
C LEU A 233 0.37 -26.01 -14.55
N GLN A 234 1.52 -25.33 -14.63
CA GLN A 234 2.17 -24.86 -15.86
C GLN A 234 1.20 -24.11 -16.80
N LYS A 235 0.33 -23.28 -16.21
CA LYS A 235 -0.71 -22.57 -16.96
C LYS A 235 -0.74 -21.10 -16.60
N LEU A 236 -1.05 -20.28 -17.60
CA LEU A 236 -1.46 -18.91 -17.36
C LEU A 236 -2.87 -18.94 -16.76
N VAL A 237 -3.02 -18.38 -15.57
CA VAL A 237 -4.28 -18.25 -14.86
C VAL A 237 -4.60 -16.76 -14.74
N VAL A 238 -5.89 -16.44 -14.80
CA VAL A 238 -6.39 -15.09 -14.65
C VAL A 238 -7.07 -14.99 -13.29
N VAL A 239 -6.61 -14.09 -12.42
CA VAL A 239 -7.27 -13.83 -11.14
C VAL A 239 -8.66 -13.26 -11.45
N ASN A 240 -9.70 -13.92 -10.93
CA ASN A 240 -11.03 -13.36 -10.95
C ASN A 240 -11.20 -12.38 -9.76
N PRO A 241 -11.42 -11.07 -10.00
CA PRO A 241 -11.51 -10.07 -8.95
C PRO A 241 -12.55 -10.38 -7.86
N ILE A 242 -13.68 -10.98 -8.26
CA ILE A 242 -14.82 -11.24 -7.38
C ILE A 242 -14.56 -12.48 -6.52
N ARG A 243 -13.84 -13.45 -7.07
CA ARG A 243 -13.58 -14.74 -6.40
C ARG A 243 -12.29 -14.74 -5.60
N ARG A 244 -11.36 -13.82 -5.87
CA ARG A 244 -10.10 -13.72 -5.14
C ARG A 244 -10.29 -13.73 -3.60
N PRO A 245 -11.21 -12.95 -3.01
CA PRO A 245 -11.39 -12.96 -1.55
C PRO A 245 -11.96 -14.29 -1.01
N LEU A 246 -12.59 -15.08 -1.87
CA LEU A 246 -13.30 -16.31 -1.52
C LEU A 246 -12.47 -17.58 -1.78
N GLU A 247 -11.51 -17.51 -2.70
CA GLU A 247 -10.66 -18.63 -3.06
C GLU A 247 -9.51 -18.74 -2.04
N ARG A 248 -9.73 -19.57 -1.01
CA ARG A 248 -8.67 -19.97 -0.08
C ARG A 248 -7.52 -20.61 -0.87
N SER A 249 -6.32 -20.06 -0.69
CA SER A 249 -5.05 -20.73 -1.02
C SER A 249 -5.03 -21.39 -2.41
N MET A 250 -5.00 -20.60 -3.48
CA MET A 250 -4.48 -21.14 -4.76
C MET A 250 -2.97 -21.38 -4.71
N PHE A 251 -2.26 -20.78 -3.73
CA PHE A 251 -0.80 -20.78 -3.69
C PHE A 251 -0.17 -21.00 -2.31
N ALA A 252 -0.94 -21.23 -1.24
CA ALA A 252 -0.32 -21.54 0.05
C ALA A 252 0.39 -22.89 -0.08
N GLY A 253 1.73 -22.85 -0.09
CA GLY A 253 2.59 -24.01 -0.33
C GLY A 253 3.51 -23.91 -1.53
N GLN A 254 3.40 -22.90 -2.40
CA GLN A 254 4.46 -22.64 -3.39
C GLN A 254 5.68 -22.06 -2.68
N ARG A 255 6.75 -22.86 -2.57
CA ARG A 255 8.08 -22.37 -2.20
C ARG A 255 8.45 -21.20 -3.11
N THR A 256 8.50 -20.02 -2.53
CA THR A 256 8.78 -18.70 -3.13
C THR A 256 10.23 -18.60 -3.62
N GLY A 257 10.58 -19.37 -4.65
CA GLY A 257 11.86 -19.23 -5.35
C GLY A 257 11.83 -18.20 -6.49
N ALA A 258 10.65 -17.73 -6.89
CA ALA A 258 10.49 -16.81 -8.00
C ALA A 258 10.59 -15.36 -7.52
N VAL A 259 11.79 -14.79 -7.65
CA VAL A 259 12.00 -13.34 -7.53
C VAL A 259 11.14 -12.66 -8.59
N SER A 260 10.30 -11.69 -8.19
CA SER A 260 9.57 -10.82 -9.12
C SER A 260 10.48 -10.36 -10.27
N PRO A 261 10.05 -10.45 -11.54
CA PRO A 261 10.86 -9.98 -12.65
C PRO A 261 11.03 -8.46 -12.54
N ARG A 262 12.16 -8.03 -11.96
CA ARG A 262 12.61 -6.64 -12.01
C ARG A 262 12.95 -6.35 -13.46
N ILE A 263 12.24 -5.40 -14.08
CA ILE A 263 12.68 -4.83 -15.35
C ILE A 263 13.90 -3.96 -15.03
N ALA A 264 15.09 -4.57 -15.07
CA ALA A 264 16.34 -3.86 -14.86
C ALA A 264 16.55 -2.87 -16.01
N GLY A 265 16.42 -1.58 -15.71
CA GLY A 265 16.87 -0.52 -16.60
C GLY A 265 18.38 -0.38 -16.51
N SER A 266 19.13 -0.86 -17.49
CA SER A 266 20.29 -0.18 -18.10
C SER A 266 20.96 -1.07 -19.13
N GLY A 267 21.46 -0.45 -20.19
CA GLY A 267 21.99 -1.13 -21.36
C GLY A 267 23.19 -2.01 -21.05
N THR A 268 23.08 -3.30 -21.35
CA THR A 268 24.18 -4.09 -21.88
C THR A 268 23.59 -5.24 -22.70
N SER A 269 24.08 -5.37 -23.94
CA SER A 269 23.68 -6.40 -24.89
C SER A 269 23.90 -7.80 -24.32
N VAL A 270 22.83 -8.54 -24.08
CA VAL A 270 22.88 -10.00 -23.88
C VAL A 270 21.87 -10.67 -24.83
N ARG A 271 22.38 -11.68 -25.48
CA ARG A 271 21.90 -12.36 -26.68
C ARG A 271 20.60 -13.13 -26.43
N THR A 272 19.54 -12.61 -27.03
CA THR A 272 18.20 -13.16 -27.32
C THR A 272 17.98 -14.69 -27.22
N GLY A 273 17.42 -15.13 -26.10
CA GLY A 273 16.45 -16.24 -26.05
C GLY A 273 15.04 -15.67 -26.23
N ARG A 274 14.49 -15.78 -27.43
CA ARG A 274 13.25 -15.12 -27.86
C ARG A 274 12.01 -15.77 -27.22
N LEU A 275 11.66 -15.36 -26.00
CA LEU A 275 10.28 -15.51 -25.51
C LEU A 275 9.40 -14.59 -26.36
N LYS A 276 8.55 -15.17 -27.19
CA LYS A 276 7.54 -14.44 -27.95
C LYS A 276 6.50 -13.92 -26.97
N HIS A 277 6.66 -12.67 -26.52
CA HIS A 277 5.58 -11.94 -25.89
C HIS A 277 4.40 -11.85 -26.87
N PRO A 278 3.16 -12.17 -26.46
CA PRO A 278 2.00 -11.83 -27.24
C PRO A 278 1.95 -10.30 -27.36
N THR A 279 1.94 -9.81 -28.59
CA THR A 279 1.78 -8.38 -28.92
C THR A 279 0.54 -7.81 -28.21
N PRO A 280 0.62 -6.62 -27.61
CA PRO A 280 -0.56 -5.95 -27.09
C PRO A 280 -1.53 -5.65 -28.25
N PHE A 281 -2.81 -5.93 -28.03
CA PHE A 281 -3.89 -5.53 -28.94
C PHE A 281 -3.81 -4.02 -29.20
N PRO A 282 -3.80 -3.57 -30.47
CA PRO A 282 -3.90 -2.14 -30.76
C PRO A 282 -5.32 -1.67 -30.43
N TRP A 283 -5.43 -0.76 -29.47
CA TRP A 283 -6.67 -0.05 -29.20
C TRP A 283 -7.08 0.73 -30.47
N ARG A 284 -8.12 0.27 -31.16
CA ARG A 284 -8.78 1.08 -32.20
C ARG A 284 -9.49 2.24 -31.53
N ARG A 285 -9.11 3.47 -31.90
CA ARG A 285 -9.90 4.67 -31.60
C ARG A 285 -11.31 4.46 -32.20
N PRO A 286 -12.40 4.77 -31.47
CA PRO A 286 -13.71 4.85 -32.08
C PRO A 286 -13.66 5.95 -33.15
N GLY A 287 -13.93 5.59 -34.41
CA GLY A 287 -14.03 6.55 -35.49
C GLY A 287 -15.17 7.51 -35.20
N GLY A 288 -14.88 8.81 -35.20
CA GLY A 288 -15.88 9.86 -35.13
C GLY A 288 -16.83 9.75 -36.32
N ALA A 289 -18.13 9.76 -36.04
CA ALA A 289 -19.15 9.95 -37.06
C ALA A 289 -19.22 11.45 -37.41
N HIS A 290 -19.03 11.76 -38.69
CA HIS A 290 -19.58 12.94 -39.35
C HIS A 290 -20.84 12.53 -40.08
#